data_AF-A0A1E3X6W1-F1
#
_entry.id   AF-A0A1E3X6W1-F1
#
_cell.length_a   1.000
_cell.length_b   1.000
_cell.length_c   1.000
_cell.angle_alpha   90.00
_cell.angle_beta   90.00
_cell.angle_gamma   90.00
#
_symmetry.space_group_name_H-M   'P 1'
#
loop_
_entity.id
_entity.type
_entity.pdbx_description
1 polymer ?
#
loop_
_entity_poly.entity_id
_entity_poly.type
_entity_poly.pdbx_seq_one_letter_code
_entity_poly.pdbx_strand_id
1 'polypeptide(L)' 'MRTNIVLDDKLVKDCIKATGIKTKKSLINYALKELLRHKKQRRILELKGKVTWEGNLNEMRKGYKI' A
#
# COMPACT_ATOMS: atom_id res chain seq x y z
N MET A 1 23.53 0.39 0.30
CA MET A 1 24.20 -0.77 0.89
C MET A 1 24.19 -1.92 -0.11
N ARG A 2 25.31 -2.63 -0.28
CA ARG A 2 25.37 -3.87 -1.08
C ARG A 2 25.19 -5.03 -0.12
N THR A 3 24.19 -5.86 -0.35
CA THR A 3 23.86 -6.99 0.53
C THR A 3 23.68 -8.22 -0.34
N ASN A 4 24.19 -9.36 0.12
CA ASN A 4 23.95 -10.65 -0.54
C ASN A 4 22.75 -11.32 0.15
N ILE A 5 21.68 -11.57 -0.58
CA ILE A 5 20.44 -12.15 -0.06
C ILE A 5 19.94 -13.21 -1.02
N VAL A 6 19.40 -14.30 -0.48
CA VAL A 6 18.74 -15.34 -1.26
C VAL A 6 17.29 -14.92 -1.48
N LEU A 7 16.84 -14.94 -2.75
CA LEU A 7 15.48 -14.62 -3.14
C LEU A 7 14.91 -15.77 -3.94
N ASP A 8 13.62 -16.03 -3.78
CA ASP A 8 12.90 -16.96 -4.64
C ASP A 8 12.80 -16.38 -6.06
N ASP A 9 13.41 -17.05 -7.02
CA ASP A 9 13.44 -16.59 -8.42
C ASP A 9 12.07 -16.64 -9.10
N LYS A 10 11.18 -17.56 -8.69
CA LYS A 10 9.81 -17.63 -9.22
C LYS A 10 9.04 -16.40 -8.75
N LEU A 11 9.10 -16.09 -7.45
CA LEU A 11 8.47 -14.90 -6.89
C LEU A 11 9.00 -13.62 -7.55
N VAL A 12 10.31 -13.50 -7.74
CA VAL A 12 10.92 -12.34 -8.41
C VAL A 12 10.41 -12.22 -9.85
N LYS A 13 10.35 -13.31 -10.62
CA LYS A 13 9.82 -13.28 -11.99
C LYS A 13 8.36 -12.83 -12.03
N ASP A 14 7.53 -13.34 -11.14
CA ASP A 14 6.11 -12.98 -11.07
C ASP A 14 5.94 -11.51 -10.69
N CYS A 15 6.72 -11.02 -9.73
CA CYS A 15 6.73 -9.60 -9.36
C CYS A 15 7.25 -8.69 -10.49
N ILE A 16 8.26 -9.11 -11.27
CA ILE A 16 8.74 -8.37 -12.44
C ILE A 16 7.63 -8.28 -13.50
N LYS A 17 6.94 -9.39 -13.79
CA LYS A 17 5.81 -9.39 -14.73
C LYS A 17 4.67 -8.48 -14.26
N ALA A 18 4.34 -8.51 -12.97
CA ALA A 18 3.26 -7.72 -12.41
C ALA A 18 3.57 -6.22 -12.33
N THR A 19 4.84 -5.85 -12.08
CA THR A 19 5.23 -4.45 -11.87
C THR A 19 5.91 -3.78 -13.07
N GLY A 20 6.38 -4.57 -14.04
CA GLY A 20 7.20 -4.10 -15.17
C GLY A 20 8.63 -3.68 -14.79
N ILE A 21 9.05 -3.84 -13.54
CA ILE A 21 10.35 -3.38 -13.06
C ILE A 21 11.46 -4.33 -13.55
N LYS A 22 12.41 -3.79 -14.31
CA LYS A 22 13.42 -4.59 -15.01
C LYS A 22 14.55 -5.13 -14.13
N THR A 23 14.84 -4.51 -12.98
CA THR A 23 16.01 -4.87 -12.16
C THR A 23 15.61 -5.37 -10.79
N LYS A 24 16.30 -6.42 -10.30
CA LYS A 24 16.10 -6.96 -8.94
C LYS A 24 16.26 -5.87 -7.88
N LYS A 25 17.26 -4.98 -8.02
CA LYS A 25 17.49 -3.84 -7.11
C LYS A 25 16.29 -2.90 -7.04
N SER A 26 15.76 -2.45 -8.19
CA SER A 26 14.62 -1.54 -8.23
C SER A 26 13.36 -2.22 -7.69
N LEU A 27 13.17 -3.51 -7.97
CA LEU A 27 12.04 -4.27 -7.48
C LEU A 27 12.05 -4.38 -5.95
N ILE A 28 13.20 -4.69 -5.36
CA ILE A 28 13.36 -4.79 -3.90
C ILE A 28 13.09 -3.42 -3.24
N ASN A 29 13.66 -2.35 -3.78
CA ASN A 29 13.41 -1.00 -3.27
C ASN A 29 11.93 -0.60 -3.36
N TYR A 30 11.26 -0.96 -4.46
CA TYR A 30 9.84 -0.75 -4.62
C TYR A 30 9.02 -1.54 -3.58
N ALA A 31 9.30 -2.83 -3.42
CA ALA A 31 8.62 -3.68 -2.46
C ALA A 31 8.75 -3.19 -1.01
N LEU A 32 9.95 -2.74 -0.61
CA LEU A 32 10.18 -2.17 0.73
C LEU A 32 9.39 -0.88 0.96
N LYS A 33 9.30 -0.01 -0.06
CA LYS A 33 8.50 1.22 0.01
C LYS A 33 7.00 0.91 0.10
N GLU A 34 6.51 -0.01 -0.71
CA GLU A 34 5.10 -0.41 -0.67
C GLU A 34 4.72 -1.06 0.67
N LEU A 35 5.59 -1.91 1.22
CA LEU A 35 5.37 -2.48 2.56
C LEU A 35 5.18 -1.37 3.60
N LEU A 36 6.05 -0.36 3.59
CA LEU A 36 5.95 0.78 4.51
C LEU A 36 4.66 1.59 4.25
N ARG A 37 4.30 1.81 2.98
CA ARG A 37 3.08 2.52 2.60
C ARG A 37 1.84 1.81 3.13
N HIS A 38 1.74 0.50 2.95
CA HIS A 38 0.65 -0.31 3.48
C HIS A 38 0.57 -0.29 5.01
N LYS A 39 1.70 -0.32 5.70
CA LYS A 39 1.72 -0.18 7.17
C LYS A 39 1.29 1.21 7.62
N LYS A 40 1.70 2.27 6.92
CA LYS A 40 1.26 3.65 7.22
C LYS A 40 -0.25 3.85 7.01
N GLN A 41 -0.85 3.24 5.99
CA GLN A 41 -2.30 3.30 5.79
C GLN A 41 -3.06 2.74 7.00
N ARG A 42 -2.55 1.69 7.65
CA ARG A 42 -3.15 1.18 8.88
C ARG A 42 -3.09 2.16 10.05
N ARG A 43 -2.13 3.09 10.10
CA ARG A 43 -2.11 4.15 11.13
C ARG A 43 -3.30 5.09 11.05
N ILE A 44 -3.98 5.20 9.90
CA ILE A 44 -5.23 5.96 9.83
C ILE A 44 -6.27 5.37 10.81
N LEU A 45 -6.23 4.06 11.07
CA LEU A 45 -7.11 3.43 12.07
C LEU A 45 -6.81 3.90 13.51
N GLU A 46 -5.60 4.40 13.80
CA GLU A 46 -5.24 4.97 15.11
C GLU A 46 -5.93 6.32 15.37
N LEU A 47 -6.44 6.98 14.32
CA LEU A 47 -7.23 8.20 14.42
C LEU A 47 -8.71 7.92 14.79
N LYS A 48 -9.14 6.65 14.76
CA LYS A 48 -10.50 6.24 15.13
C LYS A 48 -10.79 6.66 16.59
N GLY A 49 -11.80 7.50 16.77
CA GLY A 49 -12.20 8.04 18.09
C GLY A 49 -11.35 9.20 18.60
N LYS A 50 -10.29 9.61 17.89
CA LYS A 50 -9.47 10.79 18.22
C LYS A 50 -9.83 12.02 17.38
N VAL A 51 -10.51 11.82 16.27
CA VAL A 51 -10.93 12.89 15.36
C VAL A 51 -12.44 12.99 15.41
N THR A 52 -12.94 14.17 15.74
CA THR A 52 -14.37 14.51 15.67
C THR A 52 -14.73 14.67 14.20
N TRP A 53 -15.66 13.84 13.73
CA TRP A 53 -16.18 13.98 12.38
C TRP A 53 -17.38 14.92 12.41
N GLU A 54 -17.27 16.05 11.71
CA GLU A 54 -18.36 17.02 11.55
C GLU A 54 -19.02 16.81 10.18
N GLY A 55 -20.26 16.32 10.18
CA GLY A 55 -21.04 16.09 8.97
C GLY A 55 -22.39 15.43 9.28
N ASN A 56 -23.32 15.49 8.32
CA ASN A 56 -24.60 14.79 8.42
C ASN A 56 -24.63 13.58 7.49
N LEU A 57 -24.55 12.40 8.10
CA LEU A 57 -24.42 11.13 7.39
C LEU A 57 -25.66 10.79 6.55
N ASN A 58 -26.83 11.30 6.96
CA ASN A 58 -28.07 11.12 6.23
C ASN A 58 -28.13 12.01 4.98
N GLU A 59 -27.55 13.21 5.02
CA GLU A 59 -27.51 14.11 3.86
C GLU A 59 -26.56 13.61 2.77
N MET A 60 -25.39 13.10 3.15
CA MET A 60 -24.42 12.54 2.21
C MET A 60 -24.97 11.32 1.44
N ARG A 61 -25.89 10.56 2.05
CA ARG A 61 -26.52 9.39 1.45
C ARG A 61 -27.69 9.73 0.52
N LYS A 62 -28.30 10.91 0.66
CA LYS A 62 -29.42 11.35 -0.20
C LYS A 62 -29.00 11.69 -1.64
N GLY A 63 -27.71 11.84 -1.91
CA GLY A 63 -27.17 12.10 -3.25
C GLY A 63 -27.21 10.90 -4.21
N TYR A 64 -27.41 9.68 -3.70
CA TYR A 64 -27.66 8.49 -4.52
C TYR A 64 -29.18 8.26 -4.61
N LYS A 65 -29.84 9.04 -5.47
CA LYS A 65 -31.11 8.58 -6.07
C LYS A 65 -30.73 7.64 -7.22
N ILE A 66 -31.06 6.36 -7.06
CA ILE A 66 -31.20 5.41 -8.18
C ILE A 66 -32.47 5.76 -8.92
#